data_AF-A0A381YH16-F1
#
_entry.id   AF-A0A381YH16-F1
#
_cell.length_a   1.000
_cell.length_b   1.000
_cell.length_c   1.000
_cell.angle_alpha   90.00
_cell.angle_beta   90.00
_cell.angle_gamma   90.00
#
_symmetry.space_group_name_H-M   'P 1'
#
loop_
_entity.id
_entity.type
_entity.pdbx_description
1 polymer ?
#
loop_
_entity_poly.entity_id
_entity_poly.type
_entity_poly.pdbx_seq_one_letter_code
_entity_poly.pdbx_strand_id
1 'polypeptide(L)'
;MGQGIKSDLKQFNHNLIHCTNCPRLVEFRTRIAAEKRKQFMDWDYWGKPVPGYGDPEAAIVIVGLAPAAHGGNRTGRVFTGDKSADFLMMCMHEVGMANQPNSDHMDDGLVLNNCYMT
;
A
#
# COMPACT_ATOMS: atom_id res chain seq x y z
N MET A 1 -6.42 3.34 -25.33
CA MET A 1 -5.84 4.40 -24.48
C MET A 1 -5.28 3.84 -23.17
N GLY A 2 -5.91 2.84 -22.53
CA GLY A 2 -5.44 2.29 -21.23
C GLY A 2 -4.09 1.56 -21.18
N GLN A 3 -3.52 1.11 -22.32
CA GLN A 3 -2.21 0.43 -22.30
C GLN A 3 -1.04 1.36 -21.92
N GLY A 4 -1.10 2.63 -22.33
CA GLY A 4 -0.04 3.62 -22.05
C GLY A 4 -0.03 4.09 -20.58
N ILE A 5 -1.21 4.31 -20.00
CA ILE A 5 -1.36 4.69 -18.59
C ILE A 5 -0.75 3.62 -17.68
N LYS A 6 -0.98 2.34 -17.98
CA LYS A 6 -0.43 1.22 -17.21
C LYS A 6 1.10 1.12 -17.31
N SER A 7 1.69 1.39 -18.48
CA SER A 7 3.16 1.39 -18.61
C SER A 7 3.79 2.55 -17.86
N ASP A 8 3.19 3.74 -17.93
CA ASP A 8 3.71 4.95 -17.28
C ASP A 8 3.66 4.83 -15.76
N LEU A 9 2.54 4.32 -15.23
CA LEU A 9 2.40 4.08 -13.79
C LEU A 9 3.38 3.02 -13.29
N LYS A 10 3.65 1.97 -14.08
CA LYS A 10 4.65 0.97 -13.75
C LYS A 10 6.06 1.57 -13.68
N GLN A 11 6.42 2.42 -14.64
CA GLN A 11 7.72 3.11 -14.63
C GLN A 11 7.83 4.10 -13.47
N PHE A 12 6.76 4.85 -13.20
CA PHE A 12 6.69 5.74 -12.06
C PHE A 12 6.89 4.98 -10.74
N ASN A 13 6.15 3.88 -10.54
CA ASN A 13 6.26 3.07 -9.34
C ASN A 13 7.66 2.45 -9.18
N HIS A 14 8.30 2.04 -10.29
CA HIS A 14 9.69 1.58 -10.25
C HIS A 14 10.64 2.67 -9.74
N ASN A 15 10.51 3.90 -10.24
CA ASN A 15 11.34 5.01 -9.77
C ASN A 15 11.00 5.40 -8.33
N LEU A 16 9.71 5.39 -7.98
CA LEU A 16 9.20 5.77 -6.67
C LEU A 16 9.83 4.93 -5.56
N ILE A 17 9.91 3.61 -5.72
CA ILE A 17 10.41 2.72 -4.65
C ILE A 17 11.91 2.94 -4.33
N HIS A 18 12.62 3.68 -5.18
CA HIS A 18 14.02 4.08 -4.97
C HIS A 18 14.16 5.51 -4.42
N CYS A 19 13.06 6.25 -4.20
CA CYS A 19 13.11 7.63 -3.73
C CYS A 19 13.69 7.75 -2.30
N THR A 20 14.67 8.63 -2.15
CA THR A 20 15.36 8.95 -0.89
C THR A 20 15.38 10.45 -0.57
N ASN A 21 14.51 11.25 -1.21
CA ASN A 21 14.52 12.72 -1.11
C ASN A 21 14.22 13.27 0.29
N CYS A 22 13.66 12.46 1.20
CA CYS A 22 13.28 12.87 2.55
C CYS A 22 14.12 12.10 3.59
N PRO A 23 15.31 12.59 4.01
CA PRO A 23 16.23 11.85 4.88
C PRO A 23 15.57 11.35 6.17
N ARG A 24 14.79 12.20 6.83
CA ARG A 24 14.03 11.85 8.05
C ARG A 24 13.09 10.64 7.83
N LEU A 25 12.43 10.56 6.68
CA LEU A 25 11.50 9.48 6.37
C LEU A 25 12.23 8.21 5.96
N VAL A 26 13.35 8.35 5.24
CA VAL A 26 14.23 7.22 4.90
C VAL A 26 14.74 6.57 6.17
N GLU A 27 15.32 7.35 7.09
CA GLU A 27 15.80 6.86 8.37
C GLU A 27 14.69 6.17 9.18
N PHE A 28 13.53 6.82 9.29
CA PHE A 28 12.41 6.26 10.05
C PHE A 28 11.93 4.92 9.48
N ARG A 29 11.68 4.84 8.17
CA ARG A 29 11.09 3.64 7.56
C ARG A 29 12.04 2.44 7.56
N THR A 30 13.34 2.68 7.36
CA THR A 30 14.37 1.63 7.33
C THR A 30 14.69 1.15 8.73
N ARG A 31 14.78 2.05 9.72
CA ARG A 31 14.95 1.69 11.13
C ARG A 31 13.80 0.80 11.60
N ILE A 32 12.56 1.17 11.32
CA ILE A 32 11.38 0.36 11.68
C ILE A 32 11.40 -1.00 10.97
N ALA A 33 11.84 -1.07 9.71
CA ALA A 33 11.96 -2.33 8.97
C ALA A 33 13.06 -3.25 9.53
N ALA A 34 14.11 -2.69 10.12
CA ALA A 34 15.18 -3.44 10.77
C ALA A 34 14.80 -3.88 12.20
N GLU A 35 14.25 -2.97 13.01
CA GLU A 35 13.86 -3.24 14.40
C GLU A 35 12.67 -4.20 14.48
N LYS A 36 11.70 -4.04 13.57
CA LYS A 36 10.43 -4.78 13.50
C LYS A 36 9.61 -4.70 14.79
N ARG A 37 8.35 -5.15 14.73
CA ARG A 37 7.52 -5.34 15.93
C ARG A 37 7.61 -6.81 16.34
N LYS A 38 7.59 -7.11 17.64
CA LYS A 38 7.64 -8.49 18.18
C LYS A 38 6.70 -9.49 17.47
N GLN A 39 5.50 -9.06 17.09
CA GLN A 39 4.51 -9.90 16.39
C GLN A 39 4.92 -10.27 14.95
N PHE A 40 5.85 -9.51 14.35
CA PHE A 40 6.24 -9.61 12.94
C PHE A 40 7.76 -9.76 12.78
N MET A 41 8.46 -10.35 13.76
CA MET A 41 9.92 -10.49 13.71
C MET A 41 10.38 -11.32 12.51
N ASP A 42 9.62 -12.37 12.19
CA ASP A 42 9.93 -13.29 11.10
C ASP A 42 9.49 -12.78 9.72
N TRP A 43 8.90 -11.59 9.64
CA TRP A 43 8.45 -11.00 8.39
C TRP A 43 9.55 -10.19 7.74
N ASP A 44 9.64 -10.26 6.41
CA ASP A 44 10.43 -9.31 5.63
C ASP A 44 9.63 -8.03 5.43
N TYR A 45 10.12 -6.94 6.02
CA TYR A 45 9.48 -5.63 5.92
C TYR A 45 9.82 -4.95 4.60
N TRP A 46 8.83 -4.26 4.02
CA TRP A 46 9.01 -3.47 2.80
C TRP A 46 10.07 -2.36 2.92
N GLY A 47 9.98 -1.50 3.95
CA GLY A 47 11.01 -0.50 4.28
C GLY A 47 11.28 0.56 3.19
N LYS A 48 10.39 0.71 2.21
CA LYS A 48 10.54 1.55 1.02
C LYS A 48 9.29 2.45 0.83
N PRO A 49 9.31 3.43 -0.09
CA PRO A 49 8.10 4.12 -0.54
C PRO A 49 7.04 3.11 -0.97
N VAL A 50 5.79 3.34 -0.60
CA VAL A 50 4.67 2.42 -0.88
C VAL A 50 3.94 2.90 -2.13
N PRO A 51 3.93 2.13 -3.23
CA PRO A 51 3.15 2.47 -4.41
C PRO A 51 1.65 2.45 -4.13
N GLY A 52 0.89 3.24 -4.87
CA GLY A 52 -0.56 3.15 -4.88
C GLY A 52 -1.05 1.80 -5.43
N TYR A 53 -2.30 1.45 -5.14
CA TYR A 53 -2.87 0.14 -5.45
C TYR A 53 -4.33 0.26 -5.88
N GLY A 54 -4.72 -0.52 -6.89
CA GLY A 54 -6.08 -0.56 -7.43
C GLY A 54 -6.08 -0.39 -8.95
N ASP A 55 -7.22 0.05 -9.48
CA ASP A 55 -7.42 0.27 -10.92
C ASP A 55 -6.82 1.62 -11.35
N PRO A 56 -5.80 1.67 -12.24
CA PRO A 56 -5.24 2.92 -12.75
C PRO A 56 -6.24 3.79 -13.53
N GLU A 57 -7.35 3.22 -13.98
CA GLU A 57 -8.43 3.91 -14.70
C GLU A 57 -9.66 4.13 -13.81
N ALA A 58 -9.52 3.98 -12.48
CA ALA A 58 -10.59 4.17 -11.51
C ALA A 58 -11.22 5.56 -11.56
N ALA A 59 -12.54 5.61 -11.39
CA ALA A 59 -13.29 6.86 -11.20
C ALA A 59 -13.17 7.44 -9.78
N ILE A 60 -12.78 6.61 -8.79
CA ILE A 60 -12.64 7.01 -7.39
C ILE A 60 -11.18 6.82 -6.95
N VAL A 61 -10.64 7.85 -6.29
CA VAL A 61 -9.33 7.80 -5.65
C VAL A 61 -9.47 8.04 -4.15
N ILE A 62 -8.99 7.10 -3.34
CA ILE A 62 -8.87 7.23 -1.89
C ILE A 62 -7.45 7.67 -1.58
N VAL A 63 -7.31 8.85 -0.96
CA VAL A 63 -6.01 9.42 -0.59
C VAL A 63 -5.87 9.40 0.93
N GLY A 64 -4.90 8.63 1.42
CA GLY A 64 -4.51 8.57 2.82
C GLY A 64 -3.51 9.66 3.19
N LEU A 65 -3.12 9.67 4.47
CA LEU A 65 -2.13 10.61 4.99
C LEU A 65 -0.69 10.15 4.71
N ALA A 66 -0.35 8.95 5.17
CA ALA A 66 0.97 8.34 5.03
C ALA A 66 0.93 6.84 5.40
N PRO A 67 1.89 6.01 4.94
CA PRO A 67 1.98 4.61 5.35
C PRO A 67 2.23 4.46 6.85
N ALA A 68 1.47 3.57 7.51
CA ALA A 68 1.74 3.20 8.89
C ALA A 68 3.06 2.44 9.03
N ALA A 69 3.76 2.66 10.16
CA ALA A 69 5.06 2.08 10.46
C ALA A 69 5.08 0.54 10.40
N HIS A 70 3.98 -0.12 10.76
CA HIS A 70 3.82 -1.58 10.72
C HIS A 70 2.63 -2.04 9.86
N GLY A 71 2.06 -1.14 9.06
CA GLY A 71 1.08 -1.43 8.01
C GLY A 71 1.79 -1.40 6.66
N GLY A 72 1.52 -0.40 5.83
CA GLY A 72 2.16 -0.24 4.51
C GLY A 72 3.70 -0.28 4.50
N ASN A 73 4.38 0.20 5.55
CA ASN A 73 5.86 0.09 5.63
C ASN A 73 6.35 -1.36 5.89
N ARG A 74 5.48 -2.22 6.43
CA ARG A 74 5.72 -3.65 6.58
C ARG A 74 5.30 -4.39 5.31
N THR A 75 4.08 -4.16 4.83
CA THR A 75 3.41 -4.98 3.82
C THR A 75 3.69 -4.56 2.37
N GLY A 76 4.13 -3.32 2.15
CA GLY A 76 4.41 -2.78 0.82
C GLY A 76 3.18 -2.39 0.00
N ARG A 77 1.98 -2.45 0.59
CA ARG A 77 0.72 -2.03 -0.04
C ARG A 77 0.01 -1.00 0.84
N VAL A 78 -0.52 0.07 0.23
CA VAL A 78 -1.31 1.08 0.94
C VAL A 78 -2.52 0.44 1.61
N PHE A 79 -2.92 0.94 2.78
CA PHE A 79 -4.04 0.42 3.59
C PHE A 79 -4.02 -1.12 3.71
N THR A 80 -2.91 -1.68 4.18
CA THR A 80 -2.72 -3.13 4.33
C THR A 80 -1.98 -3.44 5.63
N GLY A 81 -2.53 -4.33 6.46
CA GLY A 81 -1.86 -4.89 7.64
C GLY A 81 -1.84 -4.00 8.89
N ASP A 82 -2.79 -3.07 9.04
CA ASP A 82 -3.00 -2.27 10.25
C ASP A 82 -4.50 -2.02 10.53
N LYS A 83 -4.82 -1.37 11.65
CA LYS A 83 -6.22 -1.16 12.06
C LYS A 83 -7.01 -0.17 11.20
N SER A 84 -6.35 0.76 10.55
CA SER A 84 -7.02 1.63 9.58
C SER A 84 -7.37 0.88 8.30
N ALA A 85 -6.50 -0.03 7.87
CA ALA A 85 -6.75 -0.94 6.75
C ALA A 85 -7.94 -1.86 7.04
N ASP A 86 -7.98 -2.48 8.24
CA ASP A 86 -9.09 -3.34 8.67
C ASP A 86 -10.44 -2.63 8.53
N PHE A 87 -10.53 -1.39 9.02
CA PHE A 87 -11.75 -0.59 8.95
C PHE A 87 -12.12 -0.23 7.50
N LEU A 88 -11.15 0.28 6.73
CA LEU A 88 -11.41 0.72 5.36
C LEU A 88 -11.88 -0.44 4.47
N MET A 89 -11.19 -1.58 4.52
CA MET A 89 -11.51 -2.74 3.67
C MET A 89 -12.86 -3.36 4.02
N MET A 90 -13.22 -3.40 5.30
CA MET A 90 -14.55 -3.81 5.73
C MET A 90 -15.63 -2.94 5.08
N CYS A 91 -15.51 -1.61 5.18
CA CYS A 91 -16.47 -0.69 4.56
C CYS A 91 -16.49 -0.80 3.03
N MET A 92 -15.31 -0.93 2.38
CA MET A 92 -15.22 -1.06 0.93
C MET A 92 -15.86 -2.35 0.42
N HIS A 93 -15.70 -3.45 1.15
CA HIS A 93 -16.34 -4.72 0.84
C HIS A 93 -17.87 -4.63 1.01
N GLU A 94 -18.36 -4.01 2.08
CA GLU A 94 -19.79 -3.81 2.32
C GLU A 94 -20.49 -3.05 1.17
N VAL A 95 -19.80 -2.11 0.53
CA VAL A 95 -20.34 -1.35 -0.61
C VAL A 95 -19.97 -1.96 -1.98
N GLY A 96 -19.36 -3.15 -2.02
CA GLY A 96 -19.01 -3.86 -3.25
C GLY A 96 -17.80 -3.31 -4.01
N MET A 97 -17.01 -2.43 -3.39
CA MET A 97 -15.79 -1.84 -3.97
C MET A 97 -14.53 -2.69 -3.75
N ALA A 98 -14.58 -3.70 -2.88
CA ALA A 98 -13.53 -4.69 -2.68
C ALA A 98 -14.10 -6.11 -2.75
N ASN A 99 -13.32 -7.07 -3.23
CA ASN A 99 -13.73 -8.48 -3.32
C ASN A 99 -13.69 -9.24 -1.98
N GLN A 100 -13.04 -8.68 -0.96
CA GLN A 100 -12.88 -9.28 0.36
C GLN A 100 -12.81 -8.19 1.44
N PRO A 101 -13.16 -8.50 2.70
CA PRO A 101 -13.25 -7.51 3.78
C PRO A 101 -11.90 -7.16 4.44
N ASN A 102 -10.80 -7.78 4.01
CA ASN A 102 -9.47 -7.69 4.63
C ASN A 102 -8.36 -7.39 3.62
N SER A 103 -7.27 -6.81 4.13
CA SER A 103 -6.05 -6.52 3.38
C SER A 103 -4.85 -6.80 4.28
N ASP A 104 -4.32 -8.01 4.20
CA ASP A 104 -3.38 -8.56 5.17
C ASP A 104 -1.94 -8.55 4.66
N HIS A 105 -1.74 -8.88 3.39
CA HIS A 105 -0.43 -8.91 2.72
C HIS A 105 -0.57 -8.70 1.21
N MET A 106 0.55 -8.42 0.53
CA MET A 106 0.53 -8.06 -0.90
C MET A 106 -0.11 -9.13 -1.81
N ASP A 107 0.10 -10.41 -1.48
CA ASP A 107 -0.36 -11.56 -2.29
C ASP A 107 -1.70 -12.17 -1.83
N ASP A 108 -2.51 -11.44 -1.05
CA ASP A 108 -3.73 -11.97 -0.42
C ASP A 108 -4.96 -12.03 -1.36
N GLY A 109 -4.79 -11.74 -2.64
CA GLY A 109 -5.86 -11.81 -3.63
C GLY A 109 -6.88 -10.66 -3.54
N LEU A 110 -6.60 -9.59 -2.78
CA LEU A 110 -7.41 -8.37 -2.81
C LEU A 110 -7.54 -7.88 -4.27
N VAL A 111 -8.72 -7.37 -4.60
CA VAL A 111 -9.05 -6.70 -5.85
C VAL A 111 -10.02 -5.56 -5.52
N LEU A 112 -9.72 -4.36 -6.06
CA LEU A 112 -10.59 -3.20 -5.95
C LEU A 112 -11.37 -2.98 -7.25
N ASN A 113 -12.64 -2.62 -7.11
CA ASN A 113 -13.53 -2.33 -8.22
C ASN A 113 -13.64 -0.81 -8.40
N ASN A 114 -13.20 -0.29 -9.55
CA ASN A 114 -13.30 1.12 -9.92
C ASN A 114 -12.74 2.09 -8.86
N CYS A 115 -11.69 1.67 -8.16
CA CYS A 115 -11.06 2.42 -7.07
C CYS A 115 -9.54 2.29 -7.13
N TYR A 116 -8.86 3.40 -6.81
CA TYR A 116 -7.42 3.46 -6.61
C TYR A 116 -7.12 4.04 -5.22
N MET A 117 -6.17 3.48 -4.49
CA MET A 117 -5.75 3.96 -3.18
C MET A 117 -4.31 4.47 -3.24
N THR A 118 -4.01 5.56 -2.52
CA THR A 118 -2.64 6.06 -2.34
C THR A 118 -2.43 6.78 -1.01
#